data_AF-A0A6C0CEU5-F1
#
_entry.id   AF-A0A6C0CEU5-F1
#
_cell.length_a   1.000
_cell.length_b   1.000
_cell.length_c   1.000
_cell.angle_alpha   90.00
_cell.angle_beta   90.00
_cell.angle_gamma   90.00
#
_symmetry.space_group_name_H-M   'P 1'
#
loop_
_entity.id
_entity.type
_entity.pdbx_description
1 polymer ?
#
loop_
_entity_poly.entity_id
_entity_poly.type
_entity_poly.pdbx_seq_one_letter_code
_entity_poly.pdbx_strand_id
1 'polypeptide(L)'
;MKFCLKTPLQFSKDFTFIPLQFKGNKECIFQTPRMYVPFGVQSPNIPNKPVNKNNKEYIMISFQNKTNDLQTEKFLDDLNYIYDLIKFEYLETHNVNHFIKENDGNYTMNIKLRDNMPTFDTHKNPLDDIPLYSYASFIIHLVGLWVTDDQIWFQWYALQSRVENNVVLNEYAFVDTIKKPIPPPPPPAPPPPPPLPNFGKDKYKKMIKLSAPTAKENQVILKSTISSDMLQSVKLKKPELKSDMNGFEAPSLDSLQLALQRLRRIINPE
;
A
#
# COMPACT_ATOMS: atom_id res chain seq x y z
N MET A 1 27.13 14.98 -5.76
CA MET A 1 27.27 14.57 -4.34
C MET A 1 28.70 14.05 -4.14
N LYS A 2 29.41 14.35 -3.04
CA LYS A 2 30.79 13.83 -2.81
C LYS A 2 30.83 12.97 -1.55
N PHE A 3 31.17 11.70 -1.72
CA PHE A 3 31.30 10.71 -0.64
C PHE A 3 32.75 10.63 -0.14
N CYS A 4 32.91 10.12 1.07
CA CYS A 4 34.18 9.83 1.70
C CYS A 4 34.06 8.48 2.42
N LEU A 5 35.00 7.58 2.13
CA LEU A 5 35.14 6.30 2.81
C LEU A 5 35.93 6.54 4.11
N LYS A 6 35.41 6.03 5.22
CA LYS A 6 36.13 6.03 6.50
C LYS A 6 37.14 4.89 6.56
N THR A 7 37.96 4.91 7.61
CA THR A 7 38.84 3.81 7.98
C THR A 7 38.07 2.48 7.95
N PRO A 8 38.53 1.49 7.14
CA PRO A 8 37.94 0.16 7.13
C PRO A 8 38.00 -0.49 8.50
N LEU A 9 36.91 -1.16 8.88
CA LEU A 9 36.75 -1.90 10.12
C LEU A 9 36.76 -3.39 9.79
N GLN A 10 37.88 -4.06 10.05
CA GLN A 10 38.01 -5.49 9.79
C GLN A 10 37.37 -6.29 10.93
N PHE A 11 36.45 -7.20 10.58
CA PHE A 11 35.80 -8.12 11.52
C PHE A 11 36.42 -9.52 11.45
N SER A 12 36.81 -9.95 10.25
CA SER A 12 37.57 -11.18 10.02
C SER A 12 38.49 -11.02 8.82
N LYS A 13 39.28 -12.05 8.50
CA LYS A 13 40.17 -12.06 7.34
C LYS A 13 39.43 -11.70 6.05
N ASP A 14 38.22 -12.23 5.90
CA ASP A 14 37.44 -12.16 4.67
C ASP A 14 36.26 -11.18 4.79
N PHE A 15 36.11 -10.48 5.93
CA PHE A 15 34.96 -9.62 6.19
C PHE A 15 35.38 -8.26 6.74
N THR A 16 35.21 -7.24 5.90
CA THR A 16 35.56 -5.85 6.23
C THR A 16 34.36 -4.94 6.00
N PHE A 17 34.12 -4.03 6.94
CA PHE A 17 33.13 -2.97 6.79
C PHE A 17 33.82 -1.65 6.49
N ILE A 18 33.34 -0.91 5.49
CA ILE A 18 33.84 0.41 5.16
C ILE A 18 32.71 1.42 5.39
N PRO A 19 32.71 2.19 6.49
CA PRO A 19 31.69 3.19 6.73
C PRO A 19 31.77 4.30 5.67
N LEU A 20 30.62 4.85 5.30
CA LEU A 20 30.50 5.83 4.21
C LEU A 20 29.81 7.10 4.71
N GLN A 21 30.36 8.25 4.35
CA GLN A 21 29.83 9.56 4.74
C GLN A 21 29.89 10.57 3.60
N PHE A 22 29.13 11.65 3.72
CA PHE A 22 29.33 12.83 2.90
C PHE A 22 30.60 13.56 3.33
N LYS A 23 31.21 14.24 2.37
CA LYS A 23 32.32 15.16 2.64
C LYS A 23 31.90 16.17 3.74
N GLY A 24 32.73 16.31 4.77
CA GLY A 24 32.42 17.12 5.96
C GLY A 24 31.84 16.33 7.14
N ASN A 25 32.10 15.02 7.21
CA ASN A 25 31.74 14.12 8.33
C ASN A 25 30.23 14.06 8.62
N LYS A 26 29.40 14.11 7.58
CA LYS A 26 27.94 13.99 7.71
C LYS A 26 27.49 12.61 7.28
N GLU A 27 26.58 12.01 8.04
CA GLU A 27 26.00 10.71 7.68
C GLU A 27 25.21 10.78 6.36
N CYS A 28 25.23 9.69 5.60
CA CYS A 28 24.53 9.59 4.33
C CYS A 28 23.05 9.23 4.54
N ILE A 29 22.29 10.21 5.00
CA ILE A 29 20.86 10.09 5.28
C ILE A 29 20.05 10.78 4.19
N PHE A 30 19.02 10.09 3.70
CA PHE A 30 18.14 10.53 2.63
C PHE A 30 16.69 10.41 3.06
N GLN A 31 15.86 11.33 2.60
CA GLN A 31 14.41 11.15 2.64
C GLN A 31 13.95 10.65 1.28
N THR A 32 13.24 9.53 1.25
CA THR A 32 12.65 9.02 0.01
C THR A 32 11.44 9.86 -0.38
N PRO A 33 11.08 9.88 -1.68
CA PRO A 33 9.74 10.28 -2.09
C PRO A 33 8.70 9.25 -1.61
N ARG A 34 7.49 9.31 -2.18
CA ARG A 34 6.41 8.38 -1.84
C ARG A 34 6.63 7.06 -2.57
N MET A 35 7.10 6.08 -1.82
CA MET A 35 7.43 4.76 -2.34
C MET A 35 6.25 3.81 -2.18
N TYR A 36 6.05 2.94 -3.15
CA TYR A 36 5.11 1.84 -3.00
C TYR A 36 5.74 0.70 -2.20
N VAL A 37 4.98 0.18 -1.24
CA VAL A 37 5.35 -0.94 -0.36
C VAL A 37 4.40 -2.10 -0.65
N PRO A 38 4.77 -3.06 -1.51
CA PRO A 38 3.88 -4.15 -1.88
C PRO A 38 3.67 -5.17 -0.76
N PHE A 39 4.71 -5.46 0.03
CA PHE A 39 4.72 -6.62 0.94
C PHE A 39 4.84 -6.29 2.43
N GLY A 40 4.67 -5.02 2.81
CA GLY A 40 4.80 -4.59 4.20
C GLY A 40 6.18 -4.90 4.78
N VAL A 41 6.26 -5.05 6.10
CA VAL A 41 7.47 -5.52 6.79
C VAL A 41 7.64 -7.02 6.57
N GLN A 42 8.80 -7.41 6.06
CA GLN A 42 9.16 -8.80 5.84
C GLN A 42 10.18 -9.26 6.86
N SER A 43 9.88 -10.41 7.48
CA SER A 43 10.81 -11.17 8.30
C SER A 43 11.24 -12.41 7.51
N PRO A 44 12.54 -12.78 7.47
CA PRO A 44 13.00 -14.00 6.80
C PRO A 44 12.59 -15.31 7.50
N ASN A 45 11.49 -15.31 8.29
CA ASN A 45 11.00 -16.51 8.95
C ASN A 45 10.32 -17.45 7.95
N ILE A 46 11.04 -18.53 7.66
CA ILE A 46 10.54 -19.79 7.12
C ILE A 46 9.39 -20.30 8.03
N PRO A 47 8.27 -20.81 7.51
CA PRO A 47 7.26 -21.46 8.33
C PRO A 47 7.90 -22.60 9.16
N ASN A 48 7.59 -22.66 10.45
CA ASN A 48 8.04 -23.63 11.47
C ASN A 48 9.45 -23.47 12.09
N LYS A 49 10.11 -22.31 11.96
CA LYS A 49 11.31 -22.01 12.77
C LYS A 49 10.94 -21.10 13.96
N PRO A 50 11.33 -21.43 15.21
CA PRO A 50 11.11 -20.52 16.33
C PRO A 50 11.78 -19.17 16.04
N VAL A 51 11.05 -18.09 16.35
CA VAL A 51 11.49 -16.70 16.15
C VAL A 51 12.77 -16.48 16.96
N ASN A 52 13.92 -16.64 16.30
CA ASN A 52 15.17 -16.17 16.87
C ASN A 52 15.16 -14.64 16.83
N LYS A 53 15.57 -14.01 17.93
CA LYS A 53 15.72 -12.55 18.11
C LYS A 53 16.67 -11.86 17.11
N ASN A 54 17.20 -12.60 16.13
CA ASN A 54 18.20 -12.14 15.15
C ASN A 54 17.65 -12.10 13.72
N ASN A 55 16.35 -12.28 13.51
CA ASN A 55 15.77 -12.13 12.19
C ASN A 55 15.71 -10.65 11.82
N LYS A 56 16.59 -10.26 10.89
CA LYS A 56 16.64 -8.89 10.38
C LYS A 56 15.43 -8.65 9.51
N GLU A 57 14.53 -7.82 10.00
CA GLU A 57 13.41 -7.33 9.22
C GLU A 57 13.90 -6.44 8.10
N TYR A 58 13.17 -6.48 6.98
CA TYR A 58 13.42 -5.61 5.85
C TYR A 58 12.09 -5.22 5.21
N ILE A 59 12.14 -4.14 4.46
CA ILE A 59 11.04 -3.66 3.64
C ILE A 59 11.49 -3.56 2.21
N MET A 60 10.64 -4.04 1.29
CA MET A 60 10.85 -3.83 -0.14
C MET A 60 10.11 -2.57 -0.56
N ILE A 61 10.85 -1.59 -1.08
CA ILE A 61 10.29 -0.42 -1.75
C ILE A 61 10.31 -0.63 -3.26
N SER A 62 9.25 -0.18 -3.93
CA SER A 62 9.09 -0.25 -5.38
C SER A 62 9.05 1.15 -5.98
N PHE A 63 9.78 1.32 -7.08
CA PHE A 63 9.82 2.52 -7.90
C PHE A 63 8.79 2.47 -9.04
N GLN A 64 7.73 1.67 -8.91
CA GLN A 64 6.69 1.53 -9.96
C GLN A 64 6.09 2.86 -10.43
N ASN A 65 6.12 3.89 -9.58
CA ASN A 65 5.62 5.23 -9.87
C ASN A 65 6.63 6.13 -10.59
N LYS A 66 7.81 5.65 -10.97
CA LYS A 66 8.82 6.47 -11.65
C LYS A 66 8.31 7.15 -12.93
N THR A 67 7.31 6.58 -13.60
CA THR A 67 6.73 7.17 -14.82
C THR A 67 5.71 8.28 -14.56
N ASN A 68 5.13 8.33 -13.36
CA ASN A 68 4.08 9.29 -13.00
C ASN A 68 4.48 10.29 -11.91
N ASP A 69 5.59 10.02 -11.20
CA ASP A 69 6.17 10.89 -10.18
C ASP A 69 7.65 11.18 -10.47
N LEU A 70 7.90 12.42 -10.92
CA LEU A 70 9.24 12.93 -11.22
C LEU A 70 10.19 12.85 -10.02
N GLN A 71 9.69 12.93 -8.79
CA GLN A 71 10.56 12.82 -7.60
C GLN A 71 11.04 11.39 -7.41
N THR A 72 10.18 10.41 -7.72
CA THR A 72 10.54 8.98 -7.68
C THR A 72 11.58 8.65 -8.76
N GLU A 73 11.44 9.20 -9.96
CA GLU A 73 12.43 9.06 -11.03
C GLU A 73 13.79 9.66 -10.64
N LYS A 74 13.80 10.93 -10.22
CA LYS A 74 15.04 11.60 -9.79
C LYS A 74 15.74 10.87 -8.64
N PHE A 75 14.97 10.36 -7.69
CA PHE A 75 15.53 9.59 -6.58
C PHE A 75 16.16 8.27 -7.05
N LEU A 76 15.56 7.60 -8.03
CA LEU A 76 16.15 6.41 -8.65
C LEU A 76 17.47 6.75 -9.37
N ASP A 77 17.50 7.85 -10.10
CA ASP A 77 18.73 8.33 -10.78
C ASP A 77 19.83 8.68 -9.79
N ASP A 78 19.49 9.37 -8.69
CA ASP A 78 20.43 9.69 -7.61
C ASP A 78 21.01 8.41 -6.98
N LEU A 79 20.19 7.38 -6.76
CA LEU A 79 20.65 6.09 -6.23
C LEU A 79 21.57 5.35 -7.21
N ASN A 80 21.24 5.34 -8.51
CA ASN A 80 22.11 4.76 -9.53
C ASN A 80 23.45 5.50 -9.62
N TYR A 81 23.43 6.83 -9.52
CA TYR A 81 24.65 7.62 -9.47
C TYR A 81 25.53 7.26 -8.26
N ILE A 82 24.93 6.99 -7.09
CA ILE A 82 25.69 6.50 -5.92
C ILE A 82 26.34 5.15 -6.21
N TYR A 83 25.60 4.22 -6.81
CA TYR A 83 26.13 2.93 -7.20
C TYR A 83 27.31 3.08 -8.17
N ASP A 84 27.17 3.90 -9.21
CA ASP A 84 28.19 4.10 -10.22
C ASP A 84 29.48 4.69 -9.63
N LEU A 85 29.37 5.61 -8.67
CA LEU A 85 30.54 6.16 -7.99
C LEU A 85 31.33 5.09 -7.23
N ILE A 86 30.66 4.19 -6.50
CA ILE A 86 31.32 3.11 -5.77
C ILE A 86 31.84 2.05 -6.74
N LYS A 87 31.08 1.72 -7.78
CA LYS A 87 31.52 0.80 -8.83
C LYS A 87 32.78 1.30 -9.52
N PHE A 88 32.87 2.60 -9.80
CA PHE A 88 34.05 3.22 -10.38
C PHE A 88 35.26 3.15 -9.44
N GLU A 89 35.08 3.44 -8.15
CA GLU A 89 36.16 3.37 -7.14
C GLU A 89 36.76 1.96 -7.02
N TYR A 90 35.94 0.91 -7.16
CA TYR A 90 36.34 -0.48 -6.98
C TYR A 90 36.46 -1.29 -8.28
N LEU A 91 36.41 -0.63 -9.44
CA LEU A 91 36.24 -1.25 -10.76
C LEU A 91 37.24 -2.37 -11.06
N GLU A 92 38.49 -2.22 -10.60
CA GLU A 92 39.58 -3.16 -10.88
C GLU A 92 39.78 -4.21 -9.78
N THR A 93 39.15 -4.04 -8.62
CA THR A 93 39.48 -4.83 -7.42
C THR A 93 38.36 -5.72 -6.93
N HIS A 94 37.10 -5.31 -7.13
CA HIS A 94 35.94 -6.02 -6.59
C HIS A 94 34.73 -5.92 -7.54
N ASN A 95 33.85 -6.91 -7.44
CA ASN A 95 32.52 -6.89 -8.03
C ASN A 95 31.54 -6.17 -7.09
N VAL A 96 30.98 -5.04 -7.55
CA VAL A 96 30.04 -4.24 -6.78
C VAL A 96 28.61 -4.68 -7.07
N ASN A 97 27.92 -5.19 -6.04
CA ASN A 97 26.56 -5.68 -6.18
C ASN A 97 25.54 -4.53 -6.21
N HIS A 98 24.75 -4.48 -7.29
CA HIS A 98 23.67 -3.49 -7.42
C HIS A 98 22.57 -3.75 -6.37
N PHE A 99 22.24 -2.71 -5.59
CA PHE A 99 21.25 -2.79 -4.51
C PHE A 99 19.80 -2.56 -4.97
N ILE A 100 19.61 -1.91 -6.13
CA ILE A 100 18.32 -1.91 -6.85
C ILE A 100 18.27 -3.15 -7.75
N LYS A 101 17.15 -3.85 -7.74
CA LYS A 101 16.86 -4.99 -8.61
C LYS A 101 15.76 -4.62 -9.61
N GLU A 102 15.94 -5.00 -10.87
CA GLU A 102 14.95 -4.83 -11.92
C GLU A 102 14.30 -6.18 -12.23
N ASN A 103 12.97 -6.22 -12.21
CA ASN A 103 12.17 -7.37 -12.64
C ASN A 103 11.00 -6.86 -13.47
N ASP A 104 10.87 -7.31 -14.72
CA ASP A 104 9.78 -6.94 -15.63
C ASP A 104 9.54 -5.41 -15.73
N GLY A 105 10.64 -4.64 -15.81
CA GLY A 105 10.61 -3.17 -15.88
C GLY A 105 10.31 -2.45 -14.56
N ASN A 106 10.05 -3.20 -13.47
CA ASN A 106 9.88 -2.66 -12.13
C ASN A 106 11.20 -2.69 -11.36
N TYR A 107 11.55 -1.54 -10.79
CA TYR A 107 12.74 -1.39 -9.96
C TYR A 107 12.33 -1.51 -8.50
N THR A 108 13.08 -2.29 -7.74
CA THR A 108 12.82 -2.55 -6.33
C THR A 108 14.11 -2.49 -5.53
N MET A 109 14.00 -2.14 -4.25
CA MET A 109 15.13 -2.09 -3.33
C MET A 109 14.70 -2.62 -1.97
N ASN A 110 15.52 -3.51 -1.41
CA ASN A 110 15.32 -4.00 -0.04
C ASN A 110 16.10 -3.13 0.94
N ILE A 111 15.42 -2.63 1.96
CA ILE A 111 16.00 -1.81 3.02
C ILE A 111 15.82 -2.54 4.34
N LYS A 112 16.89 -2.71 5.12
CA LYS A 112 16.83 -3.35 6.43
C LYS A 112 16.17 -2.40 7.44
N LEU A 113 15.30 -2.92 8.29
CA LEU A 113 14.75 -2.15 9.40
C LEU A 113 15.70 -2.25 10.60
N ARG A 114 15.82 -1.16 11.37
CA ARG A 114 16.41 -1.23 12.70
C ARG A 114 15.35 -1.67 13.70
N ASP A 115 15.81 -2.30 14.78
CA ASP A 115 14.95 -2.65 15.91
C ASP A 115 14.23 -1.39 16.42
N ASN A 116 12.92 -1.50 16.63
CA ASN A 116 12.05 -0.43 17.10
C ASN A 116 12.07 0.83 16.21
N MET A 117 12.19 0.68 14.88
CA MET A 117 12.09 1.80 13.96
C MET A 117 10.73 2.51 14.13
N PRO A 118 10.71 3.83 14.40
CA PRO A 118 9.45 4.56 14.55
C PRO A 118 8.73 4.68 13.21
N THR A 119 7.45 4.33 13.22
CA THR A 119 6.53 4.39 12.09
C THR A 119 5.34 5.25 12.47
N PHE A 120 4.95 6.16 11.58
CA PHE A 120 3.83 7.07 11.80
C PHE A 120 2.84 7.07 10.64
N ASP A 121 1.61 7.47 10.90
CA ASP A 121 0.66 7.84 9.84
C ASP A 121 0.89 9.28 9.34
N THR A 122 0.02 9.75 8.44
CA THR A 122 0.03 11.13 7.94
C THR A 122 -0.28 12.19 8.99
N HIS A 123 -0.92 11.80 10.08
CA HIS A 123 -1.31 12.64 11.22
C HIS A 123 -0.29 12.60 12.36
N LYS A 124 0.83 11.90 12.18
CA LYS A 124 1.91 11.70 13.18
C LYS A 124 1.50 10.80 14.35
N ASN A 125 0.42 10.03 14.22
CA ASN A 125 0.11 8.98 15.18
C ASN A 125 1.07 7.82 14.97
N PRO A 126 1.58 7.20 16.04
CA PRO A 126 2.43 6.02 15.92
C PRO A 126 1.65 4.87 15.30
N LEU A 127 2.33 4.06 14.49
CA LEU A 127 1.83 2.84 13.89
C LEU A 127 2.73 1.67 14.29
N ASP A 128 2.11 0.53 14.60
CA ASP A 128 2.84 -0.68 14.98
C ASP A 128 3.50 -1.37 13.79
N ASP A 129 2.95 -1.21 12.58
CA ASP A 129 3.42 -1.87 11.37
C ASP A 129 3.16 -1.03 10.11
N ILE A 130 3.78 -1.43 8.99
CA ILE A 130 3.58 -0.87 7.65
C ILE A 130 2.68 -1.83 6.86
N PRO A 131 1.45 -1.43 6.50
CA PRO A 131 0.51 -2.28 5.78
C PRO A 131 1.02 -2.73 4.40
N LEU A 132 0.52 -3.89 3.96
CA LEU A 132 0.64 -4.38 2.59
C LEU A 132 0.03 -3.38 1.60
N TYR A 133 0.60 -3.32 0.39
CA TYR A 133 0.14 -2.47 -0.71
C TYR A 133 -0.05 -0.99 -0.33
N SER A 134 0.79 -0.49 0.56
CA SER A 134 0.72 0.88 1.05
C SER A 134 1.67 1.81 0.30
N TYR A 135 1.45 3.11 0.47
CA TYR A 135 2.43 4.12 0.12
C TYR A 135 3.06 4.67 1.40
N ALA A 136 4.38 4.80 1.38
CA ALA A 136 5.12 5.32 2.51
C ALA A 136 6.34 6.12 2.06
N SER A 137 6.77 7.06 2.91
CA SER A 137 8.06 7.72 2.79
C SER A 137 8.96 7.28 3.93
N PHE A 138 10.26 7.22 3.67
CA PHE A 138 11.25 6.73 4.60
C PHE A 138 12.38 7.74 4.79
N ILE A 139 12.91 7.80 6.00
CA ILE A 139 14.25 8.32 6.23
C ILE A 139 15.19 7.12 6.20
N ILE A 140 16.08 7.06 5.21
CA ILE A 140 17.00 5.94 4.98
C ILE A 140 18.45 6.38 5.17
N HIS A 141 19.30 5.45 5.57
CA HIS A 141 20.71 5.68 5.85
C HIS A 141 21.57 4.67 5.10
N LEU A 142 22.44 5.17 4.22
CA LEU A 142 23.56 4.41 3.66
C LEU A 142 24.71 4.42 4.67
N VAL A 143 24.86 3.36 5.44
CA VAL A 143 25.87 3.31 6.52
C VAL A 143 27.27 3.06 5.97
N GLY A 144 27.36 2.26 4.91
CA GLY A 144 28.65 1.82 4.40
C GLY A 144 28.54 0.62 3.48
N LEU A 145 29.70 0.01 3.26
CA LEU A 145 29.91 -1.09 2.35
C LEU A 145 30.43 -2.29 3.14
N TRP A 146 29.87 -3.47 2.85
CA TRP A 146 30.49 -4.74 3.22
C TRP A 146 31.38 -5.21 2.08
N VAL A 147 32.63 -5.50 2.41
CA VAL A 147 33.59 -6.15 1.51
C VAL A 147 33.74 -7.58 2.00
N THR A 148 33.46 -8.53 1.12
CA THR A 148 33.58 -9.97 1.40
C THR A 148 34.18 -10.63 0.19
N ASP A 149 35.36 -11.21 0.35
CA ASP A 149 36.17 -11.73 -0.76
C ASP A 149 36.34 -10.68 -1.87
N ASP A 150 35.82 -10.95 -3.07
CA ASP A 150 35.81 -10.05 -4.22
C ASP A 150 34.49 -9.27 -4.36
N GLN A 151 33.56 -9.39 -3.41
CA GLN A 151 32.21 -8.80 -3.50
C GLN A 151 32.07 -7.58 -2.61
N ILE A 152 31.39 -6.56 -3.12
CA ILE A 152 30.97 -5.38 -2.35
C ILE A 152 29.44 -5.31 -2.29
N TRP A 153 28.92 -5.08 -1.08
CA TRP A 153 27.49 -4.95 -0.80
C TRP A 153 27.17 -3.66 -0.05
N PHE A 154 26.09 -2.99 -0.43
CA PHE A 154 25.65 -1.77 0.24
C PHE A 154 24.83 -2.08 1.49
N GLN A 155 25.09 -1.36 2.57
CA GLN A 155 24.38 -1.50 3.84
C GLN A 155 23.43 -0.32 4.05
N TRP A 156 22.16 -0.55 3.74
CA TRP A 156 21.06 0.41 3.93
C TRP A 156 20.22 0.07 5.16
N TYR A 157 19.80 1.10 5.89
CA TYR A 157 18.78 0.99 6.93
C TYR A 157 17.68 2.02 6.78
N ALA A 158 16.45 1.66 7.12
CA ALA A 158 15.39 2.62 7.39
C ALA A 158 15.52 3.08 8.86
N LEU A 159 15.45 4.38 9.07
CA LEU A 159 15.52 5.03 10.38
C LEU A 159 14.14 5.46 10.89
N GLN A 160 13.23 5.76 9.97
CA GLN A 160 11.87 6.20 10.28
C GLN A 160 10.99 6.00 9.04
N SER A 161 9.71 5.73 9.24
CA SER A 161 8.73 5.65 8.15
C SER A 161 7.48 6.52 8.42
N ARG A 162 6.83 6.95 7.35
CA ARG A 162 5.53 7.62 7.34
C ARG A 162 4.62 6.98 6.31
N VAL A 163 3.55 6.33 6.76
CA VAL A 163 2.55 5.65 5.92
C VAL A 163 1.45 6.64 5.50
N GLU A 164 1.11 6.68 4.20
CA GLU A 164 0.13 7.63 3.67
C GLU A 164 -1.31 7.11 3.67
N ASN A 165 -1.51 5.86 3.31
CA ASN A 165 -2.84 5.33 2.95
C ASN A 165 -3.45 4.42 4.02
N ASN A 166 -3.11 4.61 5.30
CA ASN A 166 -3.68 3.80 6.38
C ASN A 166 -5.09 4.31 6.75
N VAL A 167 -6.09 4.04 5.90
CA VAL A 167 -7.49 4.37 6.16
C VAL A 167 -8.12 3.21 6.93
N VAL A 168 -8.22 3.36 8.25
CA VAL A 168 -8.89 2.40 9.14
C VAL A 168 -10.02 3.12 9.85
N LEU A 169 -11.20 2.49 9.92
CA LEU A 169 -12.28 2.94 10.78
C LEU A 169 -12.04 2.39 12.18
N ASN A 170 -12.00 3.28 13.17
CA ASN A 170 -11.83 2.88 14.58
C ASN A 170 -13.04 2.11 15.12
N GLU A 171 -14.19 2.21 14.43
CA GLU A 171 -15.46 1.64 14.87
C GLU A 171 -16.13 0.88 13.73
N TYR A 172 -16.92 -0.14 14.10
CA TYR A 172 -17.75 -0.89 13.18
C TYR A 172 -18.82 0.04 12.58
N ALA A 173 -18.67 0.41 11.31
CA ALA A 173 -19.55 1.36 10.64
C ALA A 173 -20.61 0.69 9.73
N PHE A 174 -20.65 -0.65 9.69
CA PHE A 174 -21.66 -1.32 8.89
C PHE A 174 -23.02 -1.19 9.58
N VAL A 175 -24.04 -0.88 8.78
CA VAL A 175 -25.42 -0.87 9.25
C VAL A 175 -25.97 -2.29 9.11
N ASP A 176 -25.93 -3.05 10.20
CA ASP A 176 -26.64 -4.32 10.25
C ASP A 176 -28.13 -4.03 10.13
N THR A 177 -28.75 -4.60 9.09
CA THR A 177 -30.21 -4.60 8.98
C THR A 177 -30.75 -5.56 10.02
N ILE A 178 -30.89 -5.08 11.26
CA ILE A 178 -31.72 -5.75 12.25
C ILE A 178 -33.12 -5.75 11.66
N LYS A 179 -33.55 -6.91 11.14
CA LYS A 179 -34.95 -7.12 10.75
C LYS A 179 -35.78 -6.85 11.98
N LYS A 180 -36.39 -5.65 12.06
CA LYS A 180 -37.36 -5.33 13.11
C LYS A 180 -38.40 -6.47 13.10
N PRO A 181 -38.74 -7.06 14.26
CA PRO A 181 -39.81 -8.03 14.31
C PRO A 181 -41.05 -7.42 13.66
N ILE A 182 -41.62 -8.11 12.68
CA ILE A 182 -42.84 -7.68 12.02
C ILE A 182 -43.89 -7.53 13.13
N PRO A 183 -44.48 -6.34 13.33
CA PRO A 183 -45.54 -6.20 14.31
C PRO A 183 -46.68 -7.16 13.94
N PRO A 184 -47.32 -7.83 14.91
CA PRO A 184 -48.43 -8.72 14.63
C PRO A 184 -49.49 -7.97 13.81
N PRO A 185 -50.14 -8.64 12.84
CA PRO A 185 -51.11 -7.99 11.98
C PRO A 185 -52.19 -7.30 12.82
N PRO A 186 -52.61 -6.07 12.44
CA PRO A 186 -53.63 -5.36 13.18
C PRO A 186 -54.93 -6.18 13.23
N PRO A 187 -55.69 -6.13 14.33
CA PRO A 187 -56.98 -6.79 14.44
C PRO A 187 -57.91 -6.32 13.30
N PRO A 188 -58.78 -7.21 12.78
CA PRO A 188 -59.69 -6.89 11.67
C PRO A 188 -60.55 -5.67 12.02
N ALA A 189 -60.59 -4.71 11.09
CA ALA A 189 -61.37 -3.49 11.25
C ALA A 189 -62.88 -3.83 11.37
N PRO A 190 -63.64 -3.13 12.23
CA PRO A 190 -65.09 -3.24 12.24
C PRO A 190 -65.67 -2.83 10.86
N PRO A 191 -66.80 -3.43 10.45
CA PRO A 191 -67.39 -3.18 9.14
C PRO A 191 -67.70 -1.68 8.94
N PRO A 192 -67.47 -1.15 7.73
CA PRO A 192 -67.67 0.26 7.45
C PRO A 192 -69.15 0.65 7.59
N PRO A 193 -69.46 1.83 8.17
CA PRO A 193 -70.79 2.40 8.12
C PRO A 193 -71.18 2.73 6.67
N PRO A 194 -72.49 2.71 6.35
CA PRO A 194 -72.99 2.91 4.99
C PRO A 194 -72.59 4.29 4.41
N PRO A 195 -72.37 4.38 3.09
CA PRO A 195 -71.87 5.58 2.43
C PRO A 195 -72.89 6.73 2.46
N LEU A 196 -72.42 7.91 2.83
CA LEU A 196 -73.14 9.18 2.68
C LEU A 196 -72.93 9.77 1.26
N PRO A 197 -73.88 10.55 0.73
CA PRO A 197 -73.90 10.98 -0.67
C PRO A 197 -72.76 11.90 -1.08
N ASN A 198 -72.26 11.66 -2.29
CA ASN A 198 -71.22 12.39 -3.02
C ASN A 198 -71.54 13.88 -3.20
N PHE A 199 -70.64 14.75 -2.75
CA PHE A 199 -70.50 16.12 -3.27
C PHE A 199 -69.10 16.29 -3.87
N GLY A 200 -69.02 16.19 -5.20
CA GLY A 200 -67.78 16.29 -5.95
C GLY A 200 -67.16 17.69 -5.93
N LYS A 201 -65.83 17.76 -6.08
CA LYS A 201 -65.07 18.95 -6.50
C LYS A 201 -63.63 18.58 -6.89
N ASP A 202 -63.49 17.67 -7.86
CA ASP A 202 -62.26 17.57 -8.67
C ASP A 202 -62.47 18.37 -9.95
N LYS A 203 -61.66 19.41 -10.19
CA LYS A 203 -61.31 19.84 -11.56
C LYS A 203 -60.21 20.90 -11.71
N TYR A 204 -59.71 21.57 -10.65
CA TYR A 204 -58.81 22.73 -10.85
C TYR A 204 -57.57 22.84 -9.95
N LYS A 205 -57.06 21.74 -9.39
CA LYS A 205 -55.74 21.73 -8.73
C LYS A 205 -54.62 21.13 -9.59
N LYS A 206 -54.86 21.06 -10.90
CA LYS A 206 -53.87 20.84 -11.96
C LYS A 206 -53.68 22.14 -12.75
N MET A 207 -53.26 23.22 -12.09
CA MET A 207 -52.76 24.40 -12.78
C MET A 207 -51.56 24.97 -12.03
N ILE A 208 -50.38 24.78 -12.63
CA ILE A 208 -49.45 25.88 -12.91
C ILE A 208 -48.95 26.62 -11.66
N LYS A 209 -47.89 26.08 -11.05
CA LYS A 209 -46.75 26.88 -10.59
C LYS A 209 -45.47 26.27 -11.16
N LEU A 210 -45.33 26.53 -12.46
CA LEU A 210 -44.10 26.42 -13.23
C LEU A 210 -43.09 27.50 -12.80
N SER A 211 -41.80 27.19 -13.04
CA SER A 211 -40.71 28.07 -13.46
C SER A 211 -40.15 29.14 -12.50
N ALA A 212 -38.92 28.88 -12.02
CA ALA A 212 -37.75 29.74 -12.23
C ALA A 212 -36.45 28.99 -11.86
N PRO A 213 -35.47 28.82 -12.77
CA PRO A 213 -34.11 28.50 -12.41
C PRO A 213 -33.30 29.79 -12.24
N THR A 214 -32.48 29.88 -11.19
CA THR A 214 -31.43 30.91 -11.11
C THR A 214 -30.12 30.22 -10.84
N ALA A 215 -29.23 30.31 -11.82
CA ALA A 215 -27.85 29.88 -11.72
C ALA A 215 -27.05 30.90 -10.89
N LYS A 216 -26.19 30.41 -9.99
CA LYS A 216 -24.78 30.82 -9.85
C LYS A 216 -24.12 30.07 -8.68
N GLU A 217 -22.81 29.91 -8.84
CA GLU A 217 -21.81 29.49 -7.86
C GLU A 217 -21.66 27.99 -7.61
N ASN A 218 -20.63 27.42 -8.24
CA ASN A 218 -19.69 26.54 -7.53
C ASN A 218 -18.31 26.67 -8.18
N GLN A 219 -17.54 27.64 -7.67
CA GLN A 219 -16.10 27.56 -7.69
C GLN A 219 -15.66 26.52 -6.65
N VAL A 220 -14.84 25.58 -7.12
CA VAL A 220 -13.73 24.93 -6.42
C VAL A 220 -13.65 25.15 -4.90
N ILE A 221 -13.99 24.11 -4.13
CA ILE A 221 -13.29 23.81 -2.86
C ILE A 221 -13.01 22.29 -2.83
N LEU A 222 -11.82 21.94 -3.30
CA LEU A 222 -11.12 20.71 -2.92
C LEU A 222 -10.81 20.80 -1.42
N LYS A 223 -11.66 20.18 -0.60
CA LYS A 223 -11.42 19.69 0.78
C LYS A 223 -12.75 19.12 1.30
N SER A 224 -13.16 17.96 0.78
CA SER A 224 -14.35 17.28 1.25
C SER A 224 -14.04 16.52 2.54
N THR A 225 -14.32 17.13 3.68
CA THR A 225 -14.68 16.38 4.88
C THR A 225 -15.99 15.65 4.54
N ILE A 226 -15.90 14.37 4.21
CA ILE A 226 -17.08 13.55 3.90
C ILE A 226 -17.88 13.43 5.21
N SER A 227 -19.06 14.04 5.27
CA SER A 227 -19.97 13.87 6.42
C SER A 227 -20.71 12.54 6.28
N SER A 228 -21.04 11.91 7.43
CA SER A 228 -21.84 10.68 7.48
C SER A 228 -23.17 10.84 6.75
N ASP A 229 -23.79 12.02 6.86
CA ASP A 229 -25.06 12.34 6.21
C ASP A 229 -24.96 12.31 4.67
N MET A 230 -23.79 12.63 4.12
CA MET A 230 -23.58 12.60 2.68
C MET A 230 -23.58 11.16 2.14
N LEU A 231 -22.99 10.21 2.86
CA LEU A 231 -22.98 8.79 2.50
C LEU A 231 -24.38 8.17 2.54
N GLN A 232 -25.24 8.65 3.46
CA GLN A 232 -26.63 8.20 3.56
C GLN A 232 -27.52 8.71 2.41
N SER A 233 -27.12 9.80 1.75
CA SER A 233 -27.89 10.42 0.67
C SER A 233 -27.64 9.82 -0.73
N VAL A 234 -26.63 8.96 -0.86
CA VAL A 234 -26.27 8.34 -2.15
C VAL A 234 -27.23 7.20 -2.47
N LYS A 235 -28.25 7.48 -3.29
CA LYS A 235 -29.07 6.43 -3.91
C LYS A 235 -28.33 5.89 -5.14
N LEU A 236 -27.63 4.77 -4.98
CA LEU A 236 -27.05 4.04 -6.10
C LEU A 236 -28.18 3.52 -7.00
N LYS A 237 -28.16 3.89 -8.29
CA LYS A 237 -29.01 3.28 -9.31
C LYS A 237 -28.61 1.82 -9.43
N LYS A 238 -29.56 0.91 -9.13
CA LYS A 238 -29.38 -0.53 -9.29
C LYS A 238 -29.09 -0.81 -10.78
N PRO A 239 -27.89 -1.31 -11.16
CA PRO A 239 -27.69 -1.78 -12.50
C PRO A 239 -28.47 -3.08 -12.68
N GLU A 240 -29.20 -3.20 -13.78
CA GLU A 240 -29.74 -4.50 -14.21
C GLU A 240 -28.54 -5.39 -14.56
N LEU A 241 -28.24 -6.33 -13.66
CA LEU A 241 -27.27 -7.38 -13.89
C LEU A 241 -27.80 -8.28 -15.00
N LYS A 242 -27.26 -8.15 -16.22
CA LYS A 242 -27.25 -9.27 -17.16
C LYS A 242 -26.26 -10.29 -16.62
N SER A 243 -26.77 -11.44 -16.17
CA SER A 243 -25.97 -12.56 -15.70
C SER A 243 -25.35 -13.30 -16.89
N ASP A 244 -24.20 -12.83 -17.39
CA ASP A 244 -23.27 -13.71 -18.10
C ASP A 244 -22.23 -14.20 -17.10
N MET A 245 -22.63 -15.18 -16.28
CA MET A 245 -21.75 -15.92 -15.36
C MET A 245 -21.31 -17.26 -15.96
N ASN A 246 -20.97 -17.29 -17.25
CA ASN A 246 -20.37 -18.47 -17.90
C ASN A 246 -18.82 -18.41 -17.98
N GLY A 247 -18.17 -17.56 -17.18
CA GLY A 247 -16.72 -17.33 -17.25
C GLY A 247 -15.87 -17.91 -16.11
N PHE A 248 -16.48 -18.56 -15.12
CA PHE A 248 -15.76 -19.14 -13.98
C PHE A 248 -16.34 -20.52 -13.67
N GLU A 249 -16.07 -21.49 -14.53
CA GLU A 249 -16.16 -22.88 -14.12
C GLU A 249 -14.98 -23.19 -13.20
N ALA A 250 -15.29 -23.75 -12.03
CA ALA A 250 -14.27 -24.26 -11.13
C ALA A 250 -13.41 -25.31 -11.89
N PRO A 251 -12.08 -25.33 -11.71
CA PRO A 251 -11.22 -26.27 -12.40
C PRO A 251 -11.69 -27.70 -12.12
N SER A 252 -11.74 -28.53 -13.16
CA SER A 252 -12.14 -29.93 -13.03
C SER A 252 -11.19 -30.68 -12.08
N LEU A 253 -11.69 -31.75 -11.48
CA LEU A 253 -10.91 -32.59 -10.57
C LEU A 253 -9.63 -33.12 -11.25
N ASP A 254 -9.70 -33.39 -12.55
CA ASP A 254 -8.56 -33.80 -13.38
C ASP A 254 -7.52 -32.68 -13.54
N SER A 255 -7.98 -31.42 -13.67
CA SER A 255 -7.10 -30.24 -13.77
C SER A 255 -6.33 -30.01 -12.47
N LEU A 256 -7.00 -30.23 -11.32
CA LEU A 256 -6.37 -30.16 -10.00
C LEU A 256 -5.37 -31.31 -9.77
N GLN A 257 -5.71 -32.53 -10.19
CA GLN A 257 -4.80 -33.68 -10.07
C GLN A 257 -3.55 -33.53 -10.95
N LEU A 258 -3.71 -33.00 -12.17
CA LEU A 258 -2.58 -32.72 -13.06
C LEU A 258 -1.67 -31.61 -12.50
N ALA A 259 -2.27 -30.56 -11.93
CA ALA A 259 -1.51 -29.49 -11.26
C ALA A 259 -0.70 -30.04 -10.07
N LEU A 260 -1.30 -30.91 -9.25
CA LEU A 260 -0.62 -31.57 -8.13
C LEU A 260 0.52 -32.50 -8.59
N GLN A 261 0.34 -33.24 -9.69
CA GLN A 261 1.41 -34.08 -10.24
C GLN A 261 2.59 -33.25 -10.76
N ARG A 262 2.32 -32.11 -11.42
CA ARG A 262 3.38 -31.18 -11.86
C ARG A 262 4.14 -30.60 -10.68
N LEU A 263 3.44 -30.22 -9.62
CA LEU A 263 4.04 -29.70 -8.39
C LEU A 263 4.95 -30.74 -7.72
N ARG A 264 4.53 -32.00 -7.69
CA ARG A 264 5.35 -33.11 -7.15
C ARG A 264 6.63 -33.35 -7.93
N ARG A 265 6.61 -33.21 -9.27
CA ARG A 265 7.83 -33.30 -10.10
C ARG A 265 8.80 -32.14 -9.88
N ILE A 266 8.29 -30.96 -9.54
CA ILE A 266 9.13 -29.79 -9.22
C ILE A 266 9.80 -29.97 -7.85
N ILE A 267 9.08 -30.56 -6.88
CA ILE A 267 9.58 -30.77 -5.52
C ILE A 267 10.57 -31.94 -5.45
N ASN A 268 10.35 -33.00 -6.24
CA ASN A 268 11.23 -34.15 -6.34
C ASN A 268 11.65 -34.36 -7.81
N PRO A 269 12.62 -33.59 -8.32
CA PRO A 269 13.23 -33.89 -9.61
C PRO A 269 14.11 -35.13 -9.44
N GLU A 270 13.77 -36.21 -10.15
CA GLU A 270 14.78 -37.23 -10.50
C GLU A 270 15.77 -36.66 -11.51
#